data_AF-A0AB73KAA2-F1
#
_entry.id   AF-A0AB73KAA2-F1
#
_cell.length_a   1.000
_cell.length_b   1.000
_cell.length_c   1.000
_cell.angle_alpha   90.00
_cell.angle_beta   90.00
_cell.angle_gamma   90.00
#
_symmetry.space_group_name_H-M   'P 1'
#
loop_
_entity.id
_entity.type
_entity.pdbx_description
1 polymer ?
#
loop_
_entity_poly.entity_id
_entity_poly.type
_entity_poly.pdbx_seq_one_letter_code
_entity_poly.pdbx_strand_id
1 'polypeptide(L)'
;MGLDINVMIADWSWLGEAPPQERLSRLRDAWYADETGLWDHGAPAVEGDWVRPGGPDAAFFAVHEFRRTCGSFKAHFWAGQRWESVRDHADPLLRTGLDALLLGLIWEGPDGAAQHTDPGFFPDDPGITYGLLLARSPESVRELAVTWEQVRPRLGGLRAAFSEHAAAPEAWVGDFDAFTDLLEDWGRVLAEAARRGWGVVGLSE
;
A
#
# COMPACT_ATOMS: atom_id res chain seq x y z
N MET A 1 -15.33 12.75 8.33
CA MET A 1 -15.05 11.40 7.80
C MET A 1 -13.60 11.36 7.38
N GLY A 2 -12.87 10.29 7.69
CA GLY A 2 -11.46 10.14 7.30
C GLY A 2 -11.37 9.36 5.99
N LEU A 3 -10.31 9.57 5.22
CA LEU A 3 -10.00 8.82 4.00
C LEU A 3 -9.66 7.36 4.35
N ASP A 4 -10.24 6.42 3.61
CA ASP A 4 -9.94 5.00 3.67
C ASP A 4 -8.89 4.60 2.61
N ILE A 5 -8.35 3.40 2.73
CA ILE A 5 -7.49 2.80 1.73
C ILE A 5 -7.64 1.28 1.75
N ASN A 6 -7.94 0.73 0.59
CA ASN A 6 -8.01 -0.69 0.30
C ASN A 6 -6.85 -1.02 -0.62
N VAL A 7 -5.90 -1.81 -0.13
CA VAL A 7 -4.70 -2.18 -0.89
C VAL A 7 -4.90 -3.54 -1.51
N MET A 8 -4.69 -3.60 -2.82
CA MET A 8 -4.91 -4.78 -3.64
C MET A 8 -3.66 -5.08 -4.44
N ILE A 9 -3.42 -6.36 -4.70
CA ILE A 9 -2.52 -6.80 -5.76
C ILE A 9 -3.36 -7.26 -6.93
N ALA A 10 -2.98 -6.92 -8.15
CA ALA A 10 -3.75 -7.25 -9.34
C ALA A 10 -2.88 -7.66 -10.53
N ASP A 11 -3.38 -8.58 -11.34
CA ASP A 11 -2.75 -8.96 -12.60
C ASP A 11 -2.87 -7.84 -13.62
N TRP A 12 -1.75 -7.19 -13.92
CA TRP A 12 -1.67 -6.10 -14.91
C TRP A 12 -2.03 -6.56 -16.33
N SER A 13 -1.83 -7.84 -16.65
CA SER A 13 -2.19 -8.38 -17.96
C SER A 13 -3.70 -8.46 -18.11
N TRP A 14 -4.38 -8.98 -17.08
CA TRP A 14 -5.85 -9.05 -17.03
C TRP A 14 -6.49 -7.66 -17.04
N LEU A 15 -5.94 -6.71 -16.26
CA LEU A 15 -6.38 -5.31 -16.32
C LEU A 15 -6.10 -4.68 -17.70
N GLY A 16 -4.97 -5.03 -18.31
CA GLY A 16 -4.54 -4.52 -19.61
C GLY A 16 -5.41 -4.93 -20.79
N GLU A 17 -6.23 -5.99 -20.64
CA GLU A 17 -7.24 -6.39 -21.63
C GLU A 17 -8.34 -5.34 -21.82
N ALA A 18 -8.60 -4.52 -20.80
CA ALA A 18 -9.54 -3.40 -20.89
C ALA A 18 -8.85 -2.13 -21.42
N PRO A 19 -9.59 -1.27 -22.15
CA PRO A 19 -9.13 0.08 -22.49
C PRO A 19 -8.67 0.83 -21.23
N PRO A 20 -7.65 1.73 -21.31
CA PRO A 20 -7.13 2.46 -20.15
C PRO A 20 -8.22 3.10 -19.26
N GLN A 21 -9.28 3.62 -19.87
CA GLN A 21 -10.39 4.29 -19.21
C GLN A 21 -11.27 3.35 -18.37
N GLU A 22 -11.23 2.05 -18.66
CA GLU A 22 -12.10 1.03 -18.04
C GLU A 22 -11.34 0.15 -17.05
N ARG A 23 -10.01 0.25 -16.95
CA ARG A 23 -9.18 -0.65 -16.11
C ARG A 23 -9.52 -0.53 -14.62
N LEU A 24 -9.68 0.70 -14.14
CA LEU A 24 -10.00 0.94 -12.73
C LEU A 24 -11.42 0.46 -12.40
N SER A 25 -12.38 0.75 -13.28
CA SER A 25 -13.75 0.25 -13.17
C SER A 25 -13.80 -1.27 -13.18
N ARG A 26 -13.05 -1.93 -14.08
CA ARG A 26 -12.95 -3.40 -14.13
C ARG A 26 -12.44 -3.98 -12.80
N LEU A 27 -11.45 -3.36 -12.18
CA LEU A 27 -10.97 -3.80 -10.86
C LEU A 27 -12.04 -3.62 -9.79
N ARG A 28 -12.73 -2.47 -9.77
CA ARG A 28 -13.82 -2.19 -8.83
C ARG A 28 -15.00 -3.13 -9.01
N ASP A 29 -15.43 -3.37 -10.24
CA ASP A 29 -16.53 -4.27 -10.56
C ASP A 29 -16.22 -5.69 -10.08
N ALA A 30 -14.98 -6.16 -10.28
CA ALA A 30 -14.54 -7.45 -9.75
C ALA A 30 -14.44 -7.43 -8.21
N TRP A 31 -14.00 -6.34 -7.60
CA TRP A 31 -13.90 -6.19 -6.15
C TRP A 31 -15.27 -6.22 -5.45
N TYR A 32 -16.31 -5.66 -6.09
CA TYR A 32 -17.68 -5.63 -5.56
C TYR A 32 -18.58 -6.75 -6.07
N ALA A 33 -18.08 -7.66 -6.90
CA ALA A 33 -18.88 -8.78 -7.40
C ALA A 33 -19.28 -9.72 -6.25
N ASP A 34 -20.57 -10.07 -6.18
CA ASP A 34 -21.14 -10.94 -5.15
C ASP A 34 -20.44 -12.30 -5.11
N GLU A 35 -20.00 -12.81 -6.27
CA GLU A 35 -19.32 -14.10 -6.42
C GLU A 35 -17.97 -14.16 -5.70
N THR A 36 -17.39 -13.01 -5.35
CA THR A 36 -16.14 -12.95 -4.60
C THR A 36 -16.32 -13.25 -3.12
N GLY A 37 -17.52 -13.06 -2.57
CA GLY A 37 -17.80 -13.21 -1.14
C GLY A 37 -16.98 -12.28 -0.22
N LEU A 38 -16.28 -11.28 -0.77
CA LEU A 38 -15.44 -10.35 0.01
C LEU A 38 -16.28 -9.50 0.98
N TRP A 39 -17.53 -9.24 0.61
CA TRP A 39 -18.45 -8.38 1.33
C TRP A 39 -19.60 -9.14 2.00
N ASP A 40 -19.51 -10.48 2.03
CA ASP A 40 -20.49 -11.31 2.71
C ASP A 40 -20.50 -11.00 4.22
N HIS A 41 -21.68 -11.01 4.84
CA HIS A 41 -21.83 -10.76 6.28
C HIS A 41 -21.01 -11.73 7.18
N GLY A 42 -20.51 -12.84 6.64
CA GLY A 42 -19.67 -13.82 7.33
C GLY A 42 -18.23 -13.88 6.84
N ALA A 43 -17.80 -12.96 5.96
CA ALA A 43 -16.43 -12.92 5.45
C ALA A 43 -15.45 -12.72 6.61
N PRO A 44 -14.41 -13.56 6.75
CA PRO A 44 -13.43 -13.41 7.81
C PRO A 44 -12.59 -12.14 7.57
N ALA A 45 -12.67 -11.18 8.49
CA ALA A 45 -11.73 -10.07 8.57
C ALA A 45 -10.40 -10.60 9.15
N VAL A 46 -9.45 -10.94 8.27
CA VAL A 46 -8.13 -11.42 8.70
C VAL A 46 -7.16 -10.24 8.69
N GLU A 47 -7.07 -9.58 9.84
CA GLU A 47 -6.15 -8.47 10.05
C GLU A 47 -4.69 -8.92 9.88
N GLY A 48 -3.92 -8.21 9.06
CA GLY A 48 -2.52 -8.52 8.76
C GLY A 48 -2.32 -9.67 7.77
N ASP A 49 -3.36 -10.05 7.03
CA ASP A 49 -3.29 -11.14 6.06
C ASP A 49 -4.09 -10.82 4.77
N TRP A 50 -4.04 -11.75 3.83
CA TRP A 50 -4.71 -11.66 2.54
C TRP A 50 -6.17 -12.10 2.63
N VAL A 51 -7.06 -11.25 2.17
CA VAL A 51 -8.42 -11.62 1.82
C VAL A 51 -8.43 -11.91 0.32
N ARG A 52 -8.67 -13.17 -0.04
CA ARG A 52 -8.74 -13.59 -1.44
C ARG A 52 -10.19 -13.65 -1.88
N PRO A 53 -10.53 -13.10 -3.07
CA PRO A 53 -11.86 -13.28 -3.62
C PRO A 53 -12.14 -14.76 -3.86
N GLY A 54 -13.39 -15.15 -3.70
CA GLY A 54 -13.90 -16.46 -4.12
C GLY A 54 -13.88 -16.62 -5.64
N GLY A 55 -14.08 -17.85 -6.10
CA GLY A 55 -14.29 -18.12 -7.52
C GLY A 55 -13.07 -17.82 -8.42
N PRO A 56 -13.30 -17.50 -9.71
CA PRO A 56 -12.23 -17.29 -10.68
C PRO A 56 -11.41 -16.02 -10.41
N ASP A 57 -11.96 -15.04 -9.69
CA ASP A 57 -11.31 -13.76 -9.45
C ASP A 57 -10.09 -13.85 -8.53
N ALA A 58 -9.94 -14.94 -7.76
CA ALA A 58 -8.71 -15.26 -7.02
C ALA A 58 -7.46 -15.34 -7.92
N ALA A 59 -7.67 -15.57 -9.23
CA ALA A 59 -6.62 -15.59 -10.23
C ALA A 59 -6.20 -14.20 -10.71
N PHE A 60 -6.95 -13.15 -10.39
CA PHE A 60 -6.73 -11.81 -10.95
C PHE A 60 -6.42 -10.74 -9.91
N PHE A 61 -6.92 -10.88 -8.68
CA PHE A 61 -6.57 -9.95 -7.61
C PHE A 61 -6.65 -10.57 -6.21
N ALA A 62 -6.09 -9.88 -5.23
CA ALA A 62 -6.27 -10.15 -3.80
C ALA A 62 -6.16 -8.86 -2.99
N VAL A 63 -6.84 -8.79 -1.85
CA VAL A 63 -6.87 -7.63 -0.94
C VAL A 63 -6.01 -7.92 0.28
N HIS A 64 -5.27 -6.93 0.77
CA HIS A 64 -4.53 -7.04 2.03
C HIS A 64 -5.13 -6.12 3.08
N GLU A 65 -5.49 -6.67 4.23
CA GLU A 65 -5.94 -5.89 5.39
C GLU A 65 -4.76 -5.58 6.31
N PHE A 66 -4.45 -4.30 6.48
CA PHE A 66 -3.31 -3.86 7.29
C PHE A 66 -3.61 -3.89 8.79
N ARG A 67 -2.64 -4.36 9.59
CA ARG A 67 -2.76 -4.44 11.04
C ARG A 67 -3.00 -3.07 11.67
N ARG A 68 -4.01 -3.02 12.54
CA ARG A 68 -4.38 -1.89 13.40
C ARG A 68 -4.74 -0.63 12.63
N THR A 69 -5.13 -0.78 11.37
CA THR A 69 -5.53 0.35 10.50
C THR A 69 -7.03 0.46 10.30
N CYS A 70 -7.76 -0.67 10.32
CA CYS A 70 -9.18 -0.77 9.98
C CYS A 70 -9.48 -0.06 8.65
N GLY A 71 -8.66 -0.31 7.63
CA GLY A 71 -8.75 0.36 6.33
C GLY A 71 -8.49 1.86 6.32
N SER A 72 -8.02 2.50 7.40
CA SER A 72 -7.83 3.96 7.42
C SER A 72 -6.53 4.39 6.73
N PHE A 73 -6.64 5.36 5.81
CA PHE A 73 -5.47 6.01 5.22
C PHE A 73 -4.64 6.80 6.24
N LYS A 74 -5.21 7.15 7.40
CA LYS A 74 -4.49 7.91 8.44
C LYS A 74 -3.24 7.19 8.93
N ALA A 75 -3.27 5.87 9.07
CA ALA A 75 -2.08 5.10 9.47
C ALA A 75 -0.91 5.33 8.49
N HIS A 76 -1.22 5.31 7.20
CA HIS A 76 -0.29 5.49 6.10
C HIS A 76 0.26 6.93 6.06
N PHE A 77 -0.63 7.91 6.09
CA PHE A 77 -0.23 9.32 6.15
C PHE A 77 0.69 9.60 7.36
N TRP A 78 0.29 9.13 8.54
CA TRP A 78 1.07 9.37 9.76
C TRP A 78 2.39 8.62 9.75
N ALA A 79 2.50 7.43 9.15
CA ALA A 79 3.80 6.78 8.96
C ALA A 79 4.76 7.66 8.15
N GLY A 80 4.28 8.31 7.08
CA GLY A 80 5.08 9.31 6.34
C GLY A 80 5.52 10.48 7.22
N GLN A 81 4.63 11.02 8.05
CA GLN A 81 4.96 12.12 8.98
C GLN A 81 5.96 11.70 10.07
N ARG A 82 5.85 10.46 10.59
CA ARG A 82 6.82 9.91 11.54
C ARG A 82 8.17 9.75 10.87
N TRP A 83 8.19 9.28 9.62
CA TRP A 83 9.42 9.19 8.85
C TRP A 83 10.08 10.55 8.65
N GLU A 84 9.34 11.57 8.22
CA GLU A 84 9.87 12.95 8.10
C GLU A 84 10.49 13.45 9.40
N SER A 85 9.88 13.14 10.54
CA SER A 85 10.37 13.57 11.85
C SER A 85 11.69 12.92 12.26
N VAL A 86 12.03 11.74 11.71
CA VAL A 86 13.18 10.94 12.14
C VAL A 86 14.24 10.73 11.04
N ARG A 87 13.93 11.01 9.77
CA ARG A 87 14.79 10.67 8.61
C ARG A 87 16.18 11.29 8.65
N ASP A 88 16.33 12.47 9.24
CA ASP A 88 17.64 13.15 9.37
C ASP A 88 18.55 12.48 10.42
N HIS A 89 17.99 11.57 11.24
CA HIS A 89 18.71 10.80 12.25
C HIS A 89 18.98 9.36 11.82
N ALA A 90 18.46 8.92 10.67
CA ALA A 90 18.71 7.59 10.12
C ALA A 90 20.10 7.49 9.50
N ASP A 91 20.69 6.29 9.51
CA ASP A 91 21.90 6.06 8.73
C ASP A 91 21.64 6.29 7.23
N PRO A 92 22.61 6.76 6.44
CA PRO A 92 22.37 7.15 5.06
C PRO A 92 21.77 6.04 4.17
N LEU A 93 22.14 4.78 4.40
CA LEU A 93 21.63 3.65 3.60
C LEU A 93 20.18 3.35 3.96
N LEU A 94 19.84 3.35 5.25
CA LEU A 94 18.46 3.23 5.71
C LEU A 94 17.62 4.40 5.20
N ARG A 95 18.13 5.63 5.30
CA ARG A 95 17.44 6.83 4.81
C ARG A 95 17.12 6.73 3.34
N THR A 96 18.12 6.47 2.49
CA THR A 96 17.89 6.37 1.03
C THR A 96 16.89 5.28 0.67
N GLY A 97 17.01 4.10 1.31
CA GLY A 97 16.10 2.99 1.03
C GLY A 97 14.67 3.25 1.50
N LEU A 98 14.49 3.80 2.71
CA LEU A 98 13.17 4.08 3.26
C LEU A 98 12.52 5.30 2.60
N ASP A 99 13.31 6.29 2.18
CA ASP A 99 12.87 7.39 1.32
C ASP A 99 12.28 6.83 0.01
N ALA A 100 13.02 5.97 -0.69
CA ALA A 100 12.54 5.35 -1.93
C ALA A 100 11.29 4.48 -1.72
N LEU A 101 11.25 3.70 -0.62
CA LEU A 101 10.11 2.84 -0.30
C LEU A 101 8.85 3.66 -0.03
N LEU A 102 8.92 4.67 0.84
CA LEU A 102 7.75 5.46 1.22
C LEU A 102 7.29 6.38 0.10
N LEU A 103 8.22 6.95 -0.69
CA LEU A 103 7.90 7.68 -1.92
C LEU A 103 7.28 6.76 -2.99
N GLY A 104 7.58 5.47 -2.90
CA GLY A 104 6.93 4.43 -3.68
C GLY A 104 5.47 4.20 -3.31
N LEU A 105 5.05 4.52 -2.09
CA LEU A 105 3.81 3.98 -1.52
C LEU A 105 2.85 5.06 -1.02
N ILE A 106 3.27 5.89 -0.05
CA ILE A 106 2.32 6.63 0.82
C ILE A 106 2.83 8.00 1.33
N TRP A 107 4.09 8.38 1.06
CA TRP A 107 4.75 9.49 1.76
C TRP A 107 4.04 10.85 1.61
N GLU A 108 3.76 11.32 0.39
CA GLU A 108 3.21 12.68 0.18
C GLU A 108 1.70 12.84 0.45
N GLY A 109 1.00 11.80 0.92
CA GLY A 109 -0.45 11.84 1.08
C GLY A 109 -1.21 11.90 -0.25
N PRO A 110 -2.55 12.07 -0.21
CA PRO A 110 -3.41 11.96 -1.39
C PRO A 110 -3.51 13.27 -2.20
N ASP A 111 -3.19 14.41 -1.57
CA ASP A 111 -3.30 15.74 -2.18
C ASP A 111 -2.03 16.18 -2.94
N GLY A 112 -0.92 15.45 -2.77
CA GLY A 112 0.25 15.58 -3.62
C GLY A 112 -0.02 14.83 -4.92
N ALA A 113 0.00 15.52 -6.07
CA ALA A 113 -0.22 14.93 -7.40
C ALA A 113 0.41 13.53 -7.48
N ALA A 114 -0.42 12.48 -7.51
CA ALA A 114 -0.09 11.11 -7.09
C ALA A 114 1.26 10.59 -7.59
N GLN A 115 2.34 10.89 -6.85
CA GLN A 115 3.70 10.40 -7.14
C GLN A 115 3.81 8.88 -6.88
N HIS A 116 2.80 8.31 -6.24
CA HIS A 116 2.63 6.88 -5.93
C HIS A 116 2.05 6.06 -7.09
N THR A 117 1.77 6.71 -8.22
CA THR A 117 1.19 6.08 -9.42
C THR A 117 2.19 6.08 -10.56
N ASP A 118 2.50 4.90 -11.08
CA ASP A 118 3.29 4.74 -12.30
C ASP A 118 2.51 5.29 -13.51
N PRO A 119 3.16 6.08 -14.38
CA PRO A 119 2.47 6.70 -15.49
C PRO A 119 2.07 5.68 -16.58
N GLY A 120 1.00 6.02 -17.32
CA GLY A 120 0.67 5.38 -18.59
C GLY A 120 -0.16 4.09 -18.52
N PHE A 121 -0.34 3.48 -17.34
CA PHE A 121 -1.26 2.34 -17.19
C PHE A 121 -2.69 2.77 -16.87
N PHE A 122 -2.86 3.60 -15.85
CA PHE A 122 -4.11 4.31 -15.60
C PHE A 122 -4.05 5.71 -16.24
N PRO A 123 -5.18 6.27 -16.71
CA PRO A 123 -5.22 7.62 -17.23
C PRO A 123 -4.89 8.67 -16.16
N ASP A 124 -4.31 9.80 -16.53
CA ASP A 124 -4.05 10.92 -15.60
C ASP A 124 -5.31 11.75 -15.29
N ASP A 125 -6.46 11.39 -15.87
CA ASP A 125 -7.74 12.10 -15.70
C ASP A 125 -8.36 11.76 -14.32
N PRO A 126 -8.41 12.73 -13.37
CA PRO A 126 -8.95 12.49 -12.03
C PRO A 126 -10.43 12.10 -12.02
N GLY A 127 -11.19 12.43 -13.08
CA GLY A 127 -12.58 12.00 -13.22
C GLY A 127 -12.72 10.51 -13.52
N ILE A 128 -11.69 9.90 -14.10
CA ILE A 128 -11.63 8.46 -14.40
C ILE A 128 -10.94 7.70 -13.26
N THR A 129 -9.87 8.26 -12.70
CA THR A 129 -9.13 7.64 -11.59
C THR A 129 -9.61 8.06 -10.21
N TYR A 130 -10.90 8.39 -10.08
CA TYR A 130 -11.47 8.80 -8.80
C TYR A 130 -11.20 7.74 -7.72
N GLY A 131 -10.65 8.17 -6.58
CA GLY A 131 -10.32 7.28 -5.45
C GLY A 131 -9.04 6.45 -5.63
N LEU A 132 -8.31 6.58 -6.76
CA LEU A 132 -7.00 5.94 -6.90
C LEU A 132 -5.95 6.68 -6.05
N LEU A 133 -5.41 6.01 -5.04
CA LEU A 133 -4.41 6.56 -4.12
C LEU A 133 -2.98 6.19 -4.49
N LEU A 134 -2.77 4.98 -5.04
CA LEU A 134 -1.49 4.53 -5.58
C LEU A 134 -1.68 3.45 -6.64
N ALA A 135 -0.75 3.34 -7.58
CA ALA A 135 -0.68 2.25 -8.54
C ALA A 135 0.76 1.97 -8.96
N ARG A 136 1.30 0.81 -8.59
CA ARG A 136 2.64 0.38 -8.97
C ARG A 136 2.59 -0.81 -9.91
N SER A 137 3.29 -0.68 -11.03
CA SER A 137 3.45 -1.73 -12.03
C SER A 137 4.23 -2.93 -11.46
N PRO A 138 4.13 -4.11 -12.09
CA PRO A 138 4.94 -5.26 -11.69
C PRO A 138 6.45 -5.03 -11.70
N GLU A 139 6.95 -4.05 -12.47
CA GLU A 139 8.35 -3.66 -12.46
C GLU A 139 8.71 -2.85 -11.22
N SER A 140 7.99 -1.75 -10.97
CA SER A 140 8.18 -0.93 -9.78
C SER A 140 7.99 -1.71 -8.49
N VAL A 141 7.01 -2.63 -8.44
CA VAL A 141 6.81 -3.54 -7.30
C VAL A 141 8.05 -4.40 -7.04
N ARG A 142 8.71 -4.93 -8.08
CA ARG A 142 9.93 -5.73 -7.91
C ARG A 142 11.07 -4.88 -7.35
N GLU A 143 11.22 -3.65 -7.83
CA GLU A 143 12.24 -2.72 -7.33
C GLU A 143 11.99 -2.34 -5.86
N LEU A 144 10.75 -2.03 -5.50
CA LEU A 144 10.34 -1.75 -4.12
C LEU A 144 10.51 -2.97 -3.22
N ALA A 145 10.21 -4.18 -3.68
CA ALA A 145 10.43 -5.42 -2.93
C ALA A 145 11.91 -5.65 -2.63
N VAL A 146 12.80 -5.44 -3.61
CA VAL A 146 14.25 -5.50 -3.40
C VAL A 146 14.71 -4.43 -2.41
N THR A 147 14.19 -3.22 -2.52
CA THR A 147 14.48 -2.11 -1.60
C THR A 147 14.07 -2.46 -0.17
N TRP A 148 12.87 -3.03 0.00
CA TRP A 148 12.37 -3.50 1.30
C TRP A 148 13.31 -4.54 1.94
N GLU A 149 13.74 -5.56 1.20
CA GLU A 149 14.65 -6.59 1.73
C GLU A 149 16.01 -6.02 2.17
N GLN A 150 16.47 -4.93 1.55
CA GLN A 150 17.68 -4.24 1.98
C GLN A 150 17.45 -3.39 3.23
N VAL A 151 16.28 -2.74 3.34
CA VAL A 151 15.95 -1.81 4.43
C VAL A 151 15.55 -2.54 5.72
N ARG A 152 14.70 -3.57 5.61
CA ARG A 152 14.12 -4.31 6.74
C ARG A 152 15.11 -4.68 7.85
N PRO A 153 16.29 -5.29 7.58
CA PRO A 153 17.22 -5.68 8.65
C PRO A 153 17.84 -4.48 9.39
N ARG A 154 17.78 -3.27 8.82
CA ARG A 154 18.37 -2.04 9.40
C ARG A 154 17.39 -1.23 10.23
N LEU A 155 16.08 -1.49 10.11
CA LEU A 155 15.03 -0.72 10.79
C LEU A 155 15.26 -0.62 12.31
N GLY A 156 15.73 -1.69 12.95
CA GLY A 156 15.98 -1.70 14.40
C GLY A 156 16.94 -0.61 14.89
N GLY A 157 17.85 -0.13 14.04
CA GLY A 157 18.75 0.98 14.35
C GLY A 157 18.03 2.32 14.55
N LEU A 158 16.82 2.48 14.03
CA LEU A 158 16.02 3.70 14.13
C LEU A 158 15.27 3.83 15.46
N ARG A 159 15.14 2.74 16.24
CA ARG A 159 14.25 2.70 17.42
C ARG A 159 14.50 3.86 18.40
N ALA A 160 15.76 4.12 18.74
CA ALA A 160 16.11 5.18 19.68
C ALA A 160 15.73 6.57 19.14
N ALA A 161 16.10 6.88 17.90
CA ALA A 161 15.78 8.14 17.24
C ALA A 161 14.25 8.32 17.07
N PHE A 162 13.53 7.24 16.77
CA PHE A 162 12.08 7.27 16.66
C PHE A 162 11.43 7.62 18.00
N SER A 163 11.86 6.98 19.09
CA SER A 163 11.36 7.26 20.44
C SER A 163 11.61 8.70 20.87
N GLU A 164 12.72 9.30 20.44
CA GLU A 164 13.09 10.68 20.78
C GLU A 164 12.34 11.73 19.94
N HIS A 165 12.24 11.51 18.62
CA HIS A 165 11.83 12.54 17.68
C HIS A 165 10.43 12.36 17.08
N ALA A 166 9.91 11.13 17.05
CA ALA A 166 8.66 10.81 16.34
C ALA A 166 7.55 10.25 17.24
N ALA A 167 7.87 9.73 18.42
CA ALA A 167 6.88 9.10 19.30
C ALA A 167 5.75 10.05 19.72
N ALA A 168 4.52 9.54 19.63
CA ALA A 168 3.30 10.24 19.97
C ALA A 168 2.26 9.21 20.45
N PRO A 169 2.27 8.81 21.74
CA PRO A 169 1.54 7.64 22.25
C PRO A 169 0.02 7.61 21.98
N GLU A 170 -0.61 8.77 21.78
CA GLU A 170 -2.05 8.90 21.52
C GLU A 170 -2.39 9.14 20.05
N ALA A 171 -1.39 9.16 19.17
CA ALA A 171 -1.56 9.42 17.75
C ALA A 171 -1.44 8.13 16.92
N TRP A 172 -1.91 8.21 15.67
CA TRP A 172 -1.63 7.18 14.67
C TRP A 172 -0.13 6.97 14.54
N VAL A 173 0.26 5.68 14.46
CA VAL A 173 1.66 5.26 14.38
C VAL A 173 2.46 5.94 15.51
N GLY A 174 1.96 5.75 16.74
CA GLY A 174 2.43 6.49 17.91
C GLY A 174 3.76 6.01 18.48
N ASP A 175 4.18 4.80 18.11
CA ASP A 175 5.44 4.21 18.53
C ASP A 175 6.14 3.50 17.36
N PHE A 176 7.37 3.07 17.62
CA PHE A 176 8.21 2.42 16.62
C PHE A 176 7.67 1.04 16.19
N ASP A 177 6.96 0.35 17.07
CA ASP A 177 6.42 -0.98 16.77
C ASP A 177 5.22 -0.86 15.82
N ALA A 178 4.35 0.13 16.01
CA ALA A 178 3.28 0.48 15.07
C ALA A 178 3.84 0.92 13.70
N PHE A 179 4.93 1.68 13.68
CA PHE A 179 5.58 2.08 12.43
C PHE A 179 6.14 0.87 11.67
N THR A 180 6.88 0.01 12.37
CA THR A 180 7.49 -1.17 11.75
C THR A 180 6.47 -2.22 11.35
N ASP A 181 5.40 -2.44 12.13
CA ASP A 181 4.32 -3.35 11.74
C ASP A 181 3.65 -2.92 10.43
N LEU A 182 3.38 -1.63 10.26
CA LEU A 182 2.82 -1.12 9.01
C LEU A 182 3.79 -1.34 7.83
N LEU A 183 5.08 -1.08 8.02
CA LEU A 183 6.09 -1.34 6.99
C LEU A 183 6.25 -2.83 6.67
N GLU A 184 6.12 -3.69 7.67
CA GLU A 184 6.14 -5.14 7.45
C GLU A 184 4.94 -5.61 6.63
N ASP A 185 3.76 -5.04 6.85
CA ASP A 185 2.57 -5.33 6.04
C ASP A 185 2.77 -4.87 4.59
N TRP A 186 3.34 -3.68 4.37
CA TRP A 186 3.76 -3.25 3.03
C TRP A 186 4.79 -4.20 2.42
N GLY A 187 5.75 -4.68 3.21
CA GLY A 187 6.71 -5.69 2.81
C GLY A 187 6.04 -6.98 2.34
N ARG A 188 4.99 -7.44 3.04
CA ARG A 188 4.19 -8.60 2.64
C ARG A 188 3.45 -8.36 1.32
N VAL A 189 2.85 -7.18 1.16
CA VAL A 189 2.18 -6.77 -0.09
C VAL A 189 3.15 -6.83 -1.27
N LEU A 190 4.32 -6.19 -1.12
CA LEU A 190 5.34 -6.15 -2.16
C LEU A 190 5.89 -7.55 -2.49
N ALA A 191 6.15 -8.37 -1.47
CA ALA A 191 6.67 -9.72 -1.66
C ALA A 191 5.67 -10.62 -2.41
N GLU A 192 4.39 -10.62 -2.03
CA GLU A 192 3.38 -11.43 -2.71
C GLU A 192 3.10 -10.93 -4.13
N ALA A 193 3.02 -9.60 -4.33
CA ALA A 193 2.86 -9.01 -5.65
C ALA A 193 4.03 -9.38 -6.58
N ALA A 194 5.27 -9.22 -6.10
CA ALA A 194 6.47 -9.58 -6.85
C ALA A 194 6.52 -11.08 -7.17
N ARG A 195 6.13 -11.94 -6.23
CA ARG A 195 6.07 -13.40 -6.43
C ARG A 195 5.10 -13.80 -7.55
N ARG A 196 4.02 -13.05 -7.72
CA ARG A 196 3.00 -13.29 -8.77
C ARG A 196 3.29 -12.56 -10.08
N GLY A 197 4.22 -11.59 -10.09
CA GLY A 197 4.42 -10.68 -11.22
C GLY A 197 3.25 -9.71 -11.39
N TRP A 198 2.61 -9.32 -10.29
CA TRP A 198 1.44 -8.45 -10.25
C TRP A 198 1.80 -7.03 -9.81
N GLY A 199 0.92 -6.08 -10.13
CA GLY A 199 1.02 -4.71 -9.64
C GLY A 199 0.29 -4.54 -8.30
N VAL A 200 0.47 -3.37 -7.68
CA VAL A 200 -0.20 -2.95 -6.43
C VAL A 200 -1.10 -1.76 -6.74
N VAL A 201 -2.33 -1.76 -6.22
CA VAL A 201 -3.29 -0.66 -6.35
C VAL A 201 -3.84 -0.32 -4.96
N GLY A 202 -3.94 0.96 -4.63
CA GLY A 202 -4.59 1.46 -3.43
C GLY A 202 -5.82 2.30 -3.80
N LEU A 203 -6.99 1.92 -3.28
CA LEU A 203 -8.27 2.56 -3.60
C LEU A 203 -8.96 3.12 -2.35
N SER A 204 -9.58 4.28 -2.51
CA SER A 204 -10.52 4.87 -1.56
C SER A 204 -11.92 4.93 -2.17
N GLU A 205 -12.93 4.84 -1.30
CA GLU A 205 -14.36 4.82 -1.64
C GLU A 205 -15.15 5.96 -0.99
#